data_AF-A0A7S2PKE7-F1
#
_entry.id   AF-A0A7S2PKE7-F1
#
_cell.length_a   1.000
_cell.length_b   1.000
_cell.length_c   1.000
_cell.angle_alpha   90.00
_cell.angle_beta   90.00
_cell.angle_gamma   90.00
#
_symmetry.space_group_name_H-M   'P 1'
#
loop_
_entity.id
_entity.type
_entity.pdbx_description
1 polymer ?
#
loop_
_entity_poly.entity_id
_entity_poly.type
_entity_poly.pdbx_seq_one_letter_code
_entity_poly.pdbx_strand_id
1 'polypeptide(L)'
;MNASEVVQEGASAKMGGFLGRMAAVAIDADAKVSEQIATQLSTEIPKTTGEMGLDMTVKTVFKQGPMIVFKITINGAEPVKLITSAKGEEAGAHFENIIAAMDVLGVEGGVKNIESKMLPEIKKTLMEKLVEKIPAQMAEKGLKVECTSMNPAEEANFFFDSLEALASA
;
A
#
# COMPACT_ATOMS: atom_id res chain seq x y z
N MET A 1 -7.34 12.65 17.39
CA MET A 1 -7.68 13.99 16.87
C MET A 1 -8.51 13.77 15.63
N ASN A 2 -9.65 14.42 15.51
CA ASN A 2 -10.50 14.27 14.32
C ASN A 2 -9.86 15.08 13.16
N ALA A 3 -10.11 14.69 11.90
CA ALA A 3 -9.57 15.38 10.72
C ALA A 3 -9.83 16.91 10.72
N SER A 4 -10.91 17.33 11.39
CA SER A 4 -11.25 18.72 11.65
C SER A 4 -10.20 19.50 12.46
N GLU A 5 -9.50 18.86 13.40
CA GLU A 5 -8.50 19.52 14.27
C GLU A 5 -7.18 19.75 13.53
N VAL A 6 -6.75 18.81 12.68
CA VAL A 6 -5.51 18.92 11.89
C VAL A 6 -5.62 20.03 10.82
N VAL A 7 -6.82 20.23 10.25
CA VAL A 7 -7.09 21.31 9.29
C VAL A 7 -7.26 22.67 9.99
N GLN A 8 -7.71 22.69 11.25
CA GLN A 8 -7.94 23.92 12.02
C GLN A 8 -6.66 24.69 12.35
N GLU A 9 -5.52 24.01 12.56
CA GLU A 9 -4.24 24.65 12.86
C GLU A 9 -3.69 25.48 11.66
N GLY A 10 -4.06 25.13 10.42
CA GLY A 10 -3.67 25.88 9.22
C GLY A 10 -4.64 27.01 8.82
N ALA A 11 -5.91 26.95 9.24
CA ALA A 11 -6.97 27.84 8.75
C ALA A 11 -7.38 28.95 9.74
N SER A 12 -7.03 28.84 11.03
CA SER A 12 -7.55 29.76 12.08
C SER A 12 -6.94 31.16 12.08
N ALA A 13 -6.01 31.49 11.17
CA ALA A 13 -5.39 32.83 11.10
C ALA A 13 -6.14 33.85 10.21
N LYS A 14 -7.19 33.45 9.47
CA LYS A 14 -7.93 34.39 8.60
C LYS A 14 -9.44 34.20 8.67
N MET A 15 -10.10 35.32 8.96
CA MET A 15 -11.50 35.64 8.69
C MET A 15 -12.55 35.09 9.65
N GLY A 16 -12.86 35.92 10.64
CA GLY A 16 -14.20 35.99 11.20
C GLY A 16 -15.23 36.41 10.14
N GLY A 17 -16.44 35.87 10.25
CA GLY A 17 -17.62 36.33 9.51
C GLY A 17 -18.15 35.37 8.44
N PHE A 18 -18.51 34.12 8.77
CA PHE A 18 -19.37 33.30 7.89
C PHE A 18 -20.01 32.12 8.65
N LEU A 19 -21.00 32.39 9.52
CA LEU A 19 -21.69 31.38 10.34
C LEU A 19 -22.63 30.44 9.52
N GLY A 20 -22.38 30.27 8.22
CA GLY A 20 -23.12 29.39 7.31
C GLY A 20 -22.23 28.47 6.45
N ARG A 21 -20.90 28.41 6.69
CA ARG A 21 -19.95 27.57 5.91
C ARG A 21 -19.39 26.35 6.64
N MET A 22 -19.69 26.18 7.93
CA MET A 22 -19.03 25.14 8.73
C MET A 22 -19.41 23.70 8.35
N ALA A 23 -20.54 23.47 7.65
CA ALA A 23 -20.89 22.14 7.13
C ALA A 23 -20.11 21.79 5.85
N ALA A 24 -19.80 22.76 4.99
CA ALA A 24 -19.09 22.52 3.73
C ALA A 24 -17.58 22.30 3.92
N VAL A 25 -17.00 22.86 4.98
CA VAL A 25 -15.55 22.79 5.26
C VAL A 25 -15.14 21.42 5.84
N ALA A 26 -16.01 20.75 6.59
CA ALA A 26 -15.75 19.40 7.11
C ALA A 26 -15.74 18.35 5.98
N ILE A 27 -16.68 18.45 5.04
CA ILE A 27 -16.77 17.53 3.87
C ILE A 27 -15.54 17.67 2.95
N ASP A 28 -14.99 18.88 2.82
CA ASP A 28 -13.81 19.16 2.00
C ASP A 28 -12.49 18.72 2.67
N ALA A 29 -12.46 18.65 4.01
CA ALA A 29 -11.28 18.19 4.76
C ALA A 29 -11.03 16.69 4.56
N ASP A 30 -12.06 15.86 4.69
CA ASP A 30 -11.93 14.40 4.58
C ASP A 30 -11.56 13.97 3.16
N ALA A 31 -12.11 14.65 2.15
CA ALA A 31 -11.78 14.41 0.74
C ALA A 31 -10.31 14.73 0.43
N LYS A 32 -9.79 15.84 0.98
CA LYS A 32 -8.38 16.24 0.82
C LYS A 32 -7.42 15.31 1.55
N VAL A 33 -7.75 14.92 2.79
CA VAL A 33 -6.94 13.96 3.56
C VAL A 33 -6.88 12.62 2.83
N SER A 34 -8.02 12.12 2.35
CA SER A 34 -8.08 10.87 1.60
C SER A 34 -7.31 10.92 0.29
N GLU A 35 -7.33 12.07 -0.41
CA GLU A 35 -6.53 12.28 -1.62
C GLU A 35 -5.02 12.32 -1.34
N GLN A 36 -4.60 13.00 -0.26
CA GLN A 36 -3.21 13.05 0.15
C GLN A 36 -2.69 11.66 0.54
N ILE A 37 -3.47 10.90 1.31
CA ILE A 37 -3.15 9.51 1.68
C ILE A 37 -3.08 8.63 0.44
N ALA A 38 -4.05 8.73 -0.47
CA ALA A 38 -4.05 7.96 -1.71
C ALA A 38 -2.79 8.21 -2.55
N THR A 39 -2.42 9.47 -2.70
CA THR A 39 -1.23 9.89 -3.45
C THR A 39 0.05 9.42 -2.78
N GLN A 40 0.15 9.59 -1.45
CA GLN A 40 1.33 9.21 -0.68
C GLN A 40 1.53 7.69 -0.72
N LEU A 41 0.50 6.91 -0.44
CA LEU A 41 0.60 5.44 -0.46
C LEU A 41 0.90 4.90 -1.86
N SER A 42 0.30 5.47 -2.91
CA SER A 42 0.58 5.05 -4.28
C SER A 42 2.00 5.37 -4.73
N THR A 43 2.70 6.27 -4.04
CA THR A 43 4.08 6.67 -4.36
C THR A 43 5.09 5.94 -3.48
N GLU A 44 4.87 5.92 -2.18
CA GLU A 44 5.83 5.37 -1.22
C GLU A 44 5.84 3.83 -1.23
N ILE A 45 4.70 3.17 -1.42
CA ILE A 45 4.68 1.69 -1.44
C ILE A 45 5.55 1.14 -2.59
N PRO A 46 5.37 1.55 -3.87
CA PRO A 46 6.27 1.10 -4.94
C PRO A 46 7.73 1.46 -4.71
N LYS A 47 8.00 2.65 -4.15
CA LYS A 47 9.36 3.10 -3.90
C LYS A 47 10.07 2.22 -2.86
N THR A 48 9.48 2.03 -1.69
CA THR A 48 10.06 1.22 -0.61
C THR A 48 10.19 -0.24 -1.02
N THR A 49 9.20 -0.79 -1.73
CA THR A 49 9.27 -2.18 -2.19
C THR A 49 10.22 -2.38 -3.37
N GLY A 50 10.42 -1.36 -4.21
CA GLY A 50 11.44 -1.33 -5.25
C GLY A 50 12.86 -1.44 -4.70
N GLU A 51 13.15 -0.78 -3.59
CA GLU A 51 14.44 -0.92 -2.88
C GLU A 51 14.69 -2.37 -2.40
N MET A 52 13.62 -3.14 -2.16
CA MET A 52 13.68 -4.56 -1.78
C MET A 52 13.71 -5.52 -2.98
N GLY A 53 13.70 -4.99 -4.21
CA GLY A 53 13.67 -5.80 -5.43
C GLY A 53 12.27 -6.23 -5.88
N LEU A 54 11.21 -5.48 -5.56
CA LEU A 54 9.88 -5.67 -6.15
C LEU A 54 9.57 -4.55 -7.13
N ASP A 55 9.34 -4.90 -8.39
CA ASP A 55 8.68 -4.00 -9.33
C ASP A 55 7.17 -4.12 -9.13
N MET A 56 6.54 -3.04 -8.66
CA MET A 56 5.11 -3.00 -8.48
C MET A 56 4.50 -1.67 -8.88
N THR A 57 3.22 -1.74 -9.24
CA THR A 57 2.38 -0.58 -9.49
C THR A 57 1.23 -0.56 -8.49
N VAL A 58 1.01 0.59 -7.87
CA VAL A 58 -0.13 0.85 -7.00
C VAL A 58 -1.03 1.87 -7.68
N LYS A 59 -2.29 1.49 -7.93
CA LYS A 59 -3.29 2.35 -8.57
C LYS A 59 -4.51 2.48 -7.69
N THR A 60 -4.90 3.70 -7.35
CA THR A 60 -6.22 3.97 -6.78
C THR A 60 -7.30 3.61 -7.80
N VAL A 61 -8.14 2.62 -7.49
CA VAL A 61 -9.24 2.18 -8.37
C VAL A 61 -10.60 2.67 -7.91
N PHE A 62 -10.71 3.04 -6.63
CA PHE A 62 -11.92 3.62 -6.07
C PHE A 62 -11.57 4.60 -4.94
N LYS A 63 -12.34 5.69 -4.85
CA LYS A 63 -12.27 6.66 -3.76
C LYS A 63 -13.65 7.26 -3.53
N GLN A 64 -14.19 7.12 -2.33
CA GLN A 64 -15.43 7.77 -1.91
C GLN A 64 -15.36 8.10 -0.42
N GLY A 65 -15.37 9.40 -0.10
CA GLY A 65 -15.17 9.86 1.28
C GLY A 65 -13.86 9.32 1.86
N PRO A 66 -13.89 8.68 3.04
CA PRO A 66 -12.71 8.11 3.70
C PRO A 66 -12.28 6.74 3.14
N MET A 67 -13.04 6.13 2.22
CA MET A 67 -12.72 4.83 1.65
C MET A 67 -11.86 4.99 0.40
N ILE A 68 -10.73 4.28 0.39
CA ILE A 68 -9.79 4.23 -0.74
C ILE A 68 -9.49 2.77 -1.04
N VAL A 69 -9.64 2.37 -2.31
CA VAL A 69 -9.28 1.03 -2.77
C VAL A 69 -8.11 1.14 -3.73
N PHE A 70 -7.06 0.38 -3.44
CA PHE A 70 -5.88 0.27 -4.29
C PHE A 70 -5.84 -1.08 -4.99
N LYS A 71 -5.57 -1.06 -6.29
CA LYS A 71 -5.10 -2.21 -7.02
C LYS A 71 -3.58 -2.20 -7.01
N ILE A 72 -2.99 -3.24 -6.44
CA ILE A 72 -1.55 -3.47 -6.43
C ILE A 72 -1.23 -4.58 -7.43
N THR A 73 -0.31 -4.31 -8.34
CA THR A 73 0.18 -5.27 -9.34
C THR A 73 1.67 -5.46 -9.16
N ILE A 74 2.12 -6.69 -8.97
CA ILE A 74 3.54 -7.04 -8.99
C ILE A 74 3.89 -7.34 -10.45
N ASN A 75 4.75 -6.50 -11.04
CA ASN A 75 5.18 -6.62 -12.43
C ASN A 75 6.37 -7.57 -12.57
N GLY A 76 7.18 -7.67 -11.53
CA GLY A 76 8.34 -8.55 -11.47
C GLY A 76 9.01 -8.52 -10.10
N ALA A 77 9.91 -9.47 -9.90
CA ALA A 77 10.72 -9.54 -8.70
C ALA A 77 12.19 -9.74 -9.06
N GLU A 78 13.08 -9.27 -8.19
CA GLU A 78 14.50 -9.56 -8.22
C GLU A 78 14.83 -10.52 -7.06
N PRO A 79 14.83 -11.85 -7.29
CA PRO A 79 14.96 -12.85 -6.25
C PRO A 79 16.19 -12.69 -5.36
N VAL A 80 17.34 -12.28 -5.94
CA VAL A 80 18.57 -12.05 -5.17
C VAL A 80 18.38 -10.92 -4.16
N LYS A 81 17.90 -9.75 -4.60
CA LYS A 81 17.64 -8.60 -3.70
C LYS A 81 16.63 -8.95 -2.61
N LEU A 82 15.57 -9.67 -2.97
CA LEU A 82 14.57 -10.11 -2.00
C LEU A 82 15.14 -11.02 -0.92
N ILE A 83 15.96 -11.99 -1.31
CA ILE A 83 16.65 -12.87 -0.35
C ILE A 83 17.64 -12.07 0.48
N THR A 84 18.42 -11.16 -0.12
CA THR A 84 19.33 -10.28 0.60
C THR A 84 18.61 -9.43 1.63
N SER A 85 17.51 -8.77 1.26
CA SER A 85 16.72 -7.94 2.18
C SER A 85 16.07 -8.77 3.29
N ALA A 86 15.66 -10.00 3.01
CA ALA A 86 14.96 -10.84 3.99
C ALA A 86 15.92 -11.60 4.93
N LYS A 87 17.10 -12.02 4.44
CA LYS A 87 17.99 -12.98 5.13
C LYS A 87 19.44 -12.50 5.27
N GLY A 88 19.78 -11.35 4.71
CA GLY A 88 21.13 -10.76 4.78
C GLY A 88 22.01 -11.07 3.56
N GLU A 89 23.15 -10.37 3.50
CA GLU A 89 24.08 -10.40 2.36
C GLU A 89 24.63 -11.79 2.04
N GLU A 90 24.95 -12.58 3.08
CA GLU A 90 25.48 -13.94 2.90
C GLU A 90 24.48 -14.85 2.18
N ALA A 91 23.20 -14.79 2.56
CA ALA A 91 22.14 -15.55 1.90
C ALA A 91 21.93 -15.10 0.45
N GLY A 92 22.01 -13.78 0.20
CA GLY A 92 21.97 -13.20 -1.14
C GLY A 92 23.08 -13.75 -2.03
N ALA A 93 24.33 -13.72 -1.54
CA ALA A 93 25.49 -14.22 -2.27
C ALA A 93 25.41 -15.73 -2.54
N HIS A 94 24.97 -16.53 -1.57
CA HIS A 94 24.73 -17.96 -1.80
C HIS A 94 23.67 -18.21 -2.88
N PHE A 95 22.61 -17.42 -2.88
CA PHE A 95 21.54 -17.57 -3.84
C PHE A 95 21.94 -17.11 -5.25
N GLU A 96 22.73 -16.04 -5.36
CA GLU A 96 23.34 -15.61 -6.61
C GLU A 96 24.24 -16.70 -7.21
N ASN A 97 25.05 -17.36 -6.38
CA ASN A 97 25.87 -18.50 -6.81
C ASN A 97 25.04 -19.68 -7.33
N ILE A 98 23.87 -19.95 -6.73
CA ILE A 98 22.95 -20.99 -7.23
C ILE A 98 22.41 -20.62 -8.61
N ILE A 99 22.02 -19.36 -8.81
CA ILE A 99 21.55 -18.88 -10.11
C ILE A 99 22.66 -19.00 -11.17
N ALA A 100 23.88 -18.58 -10.84
CA ALA A 100 25.03 -18.69 -11.74
C ALA A 100 25.32 -20.15 -12.10
N ALA A 101 25.27 -21.07 -11.13
CA ALA A 101 25.44 -22.49 -11.37
C ALA A 101 24.35 -23.07 -12.29
N MET A 102 23.09 -22.65 -12.12
CA MET A 102 21.99 -23.06 -13.00
C MET A 102 22.21 -22.63 -14.45
N ASP A 103 22.73 -21.42 -14.66
CA ASP A 103 23.04 -20.89 -16.00
C ASP A 103 24.18 -21.69 -16.67
N VAL A 104 25.26 -21.96 -15.93
CA VAL A 104 26.39 -22.79 -16.40
C VAL A 104 25.95 -24.20 -16.77
N LEU A 105 25.01 -24.77 -16.01
CA LEU A 105 24.46 -26.10 -16.25
C LEU A 105 23.39 -26.13 -17.36
N GLY A 106 23.04 -24.99 -17.95
CA GLY A 106 22.03 -24.90 -19.02
C GLY A 106 20.61 -25.20 -18.53
N VAL A 107 20.30 -24.96 -17.25
CA VAL A 107 18.95 -25.15 -16.71
C VAL A 107 18.06 -24.01 -17.19
N GLU A 108 17.41 -24.23 -18.33
CA GLU A 108 16.50 -23.25 -18.92
C GLU A 108 15.39 -22.86 -17.93
N GLY A 109 15.18 -21.55 -17.79
CA GLY A 109 14.12 -21.00 -16.94
C GLY A 109 14.36 -21.14 -15.43
N GLY A 110 15.56 -21.50 -14.96
CA GLY A 110 15.86 -21.65 -13.53
C GLY A 110 15.42 -20.44 -12.68
N VAL A 111 15.82 -19.23 -13.08
CA VAL A 111 15.44 -17.98 -12.38
C VAL A 111 13.93 -17.75 -12.42
N LYS A 112 13.29 -17.90 -13.57
CA LYS A 112 11.83 -17.71 -13.73
C LYS A 112 11.03 -18.73 -12.92
N ASN A 113 11.51 -19.96 -12.82
CA ASN A 113 10.90 -21.00 -12.00
C ASN A 113 11.01 -20.67 -10.51
N ILE A 114 12.16 -20.15 -10.07
CA ILE A 114 12.32 -19.72 -8.67
C ILE A 114 11.41 -18.50 -8.39
N GLU A 115 11.41 -17.51 -9.27
CA GLU A 115 10.54 -16.34 -9.19
C GLU A 115 9.06 -16.77 -9.07
N SER A 116 8.58 -17.67 -9.94
CA SER A 116 7.21 -18.17 -9.91
C SER A 116 6.80 -18.84 -8.59
N LYS A 117 7.76 -19.46 -7.88
CA LYS A 117 7.54 -20.08 -6.57
C LYS A 117 7.61 -19.08 -5.43
N MET A 118 8.38 -18.01 -5.59
CA MET A 118 8.51 -16.96 -4.58
C MET A 118 7.35 -15.97 -4.62
N LEU A 119 6.81 -15.65 -5.80
CA LEU A 119 5.76 -14.65 -5.97
C LEU A 119 4.51 -14.88 -5.09
N PRO A 120 3.98 -16.10 -4.91
CA PRO A 120 2.85 -16.34 -4.00
C PRO A 120 3.16 -15.98 -2.54
N GLU A 121 4.34 -16.36 -2.05
CA GLU A 121 4.78 -16.06 -0.68
C GLU A 121 5.04 -14.56 -0.51
N ILE A 122 5.70 -13.93 -1.47
CA ILE A 122 5.92 -12.47 -1.52
C ILE A 122 4.57 -11.75 -1.45
N LYS A 123 3.61 -12.16 -2.27
CA LYS A 123 2.27 -11.55 -2.30
C LYS A 123 1.61 -11.67 -0.94
N LYS A 124 1.64 -12.86 -0.32
CA LYS A 124 1.08 -13.10 1.01
C LYS A 124 1.74 -12.21 2.07
N THR A 125 3.06 -12.21 2.14
CA THR A 125 3.82 -11.39 3.10
C THR A 125 3.57 -9.90 2.87
N LEU A 126 3.51 -9.44 1.62
CA LEU A 126 3.18 -8.06 1.29
C LEU A 126 1.78 -7.69 1.78
N MET A 127 0.79 -8.53 1.53
CA MET A 127 -0.59 -8.33 2.00
C MET A 127 -0.68 -8.22 3.52
N GLU A 128 0.02 -9.09 4.27
CA GLU A 128 0.10 -9.05 5.73
C GLU A 128 0.80 -7.77 6.22
N LYS A 129 1.93 -7.41 5.59
CA LYS A 129 2.72 -6.24 5.98
C LYS A 129 2.01 -4.93 5.70
N LEU A 130 1.25 -4.83 4.61
CA LEU A 130 0.46 -3.63 4.32
C LEU A 130 -0.63 -3.41 5.39
N VAL A 131 -1.31 -4.48 5.81
CA VAL A 131 -2.33 -4.44 6.87
C VAL A 131 -1.73 -4.05 8.22
N GLU A 132 -0.50 -4.49 8.52
CA GLU A 132 0.21 -4.12 9.75
C GLU A 132 0.74 -2.67 9.70
N LYS A 133 1.42 -2.30 8.61
CA LYS A 133 2.24 -1.09 8.54
C LYS A 133 1.43 0.17 8.21
N ILE A 134 0.42 0.07 7.34
CA ILE A 134 -0.37 1.25 6.95
C ILE A 134 -1.10 1.83 8.16
N PRO A 135 -1.88 1.06 8.95
CA PRO A 135 -2.54 1.58 10.15
C PRO A 135 -1.55 2.14 11.17
N ALA A 136 -0.43 1.44 11.41
CA ALA A 136 0.59 1.89 12.35
C ALA A 136 1.19 3.26 11.94
N GLN A 137 1.58 3.41 10.68
CA GLN A 137 2.14 4.66 10.17
C GLN A 137 1.10 5.81 10.14
N MET A 138 -0.17 5.50 9.93
CA MET A 138 -1.24 6.51 9.96
C MET A 138 -1.60 6.92 11.39
N ALA A 139 -1.53 5.99 12.34
CA ALA A 139 -1.74 6.28 13.76
C ALA A 139 -0.66 7.23 14.31
N GLU A 140 0.60 7.09 13.88
CA GLU A 140 1.68 8.04 14.20
C GLU A 140 1.37 9.47 13.72
N LYS A 141 0.58 9.60 12.64
CA LYS A 141 0.09 10.88 12.11
C LYS A 141 -1.25 11.32 12.73
N GLY A 142 -1.73 10.63 13.76
CA GLY A 142 -2.97 10.94 14.45
C GLY A 142 -4.25 10.48 13.74
N LEU A 143 -4.13 9.66 12.69
CA LEU A 143 -5.25 9.13 11.91
C LEU A 143 -5.57 7.69 12.30
N LYS A 144 -6.83 7.40 12.58
CA LYS A 144 -7.31 6.03 12.76
C LYS A 144 -7.70 5.46 11.40
N VAL A 145 -6.90 4.53 10.89
CA VAL A 145 -7.14 3.87 9.60
C VAL A 145 -7.28 2.38 9.81
N GLU A 146 -8.29 1.80 9.17
CA GLU A 146 -8.44 0.36 9.04
C GLU A 146 -7.95 -0.04 7.64
N CYS A 147 -7.06 -1.02 7.58
CA CYS A 147 -6.52 -1.52 6.32
C CYS A 147 -6.86 -3.00 6.21
N THR A 148 -7.34 -3.41 5.05
CA THR A 148 -7.62 -4.80 4.74
C THR A 148 -7.04 -5.09 3.36
N SER A 149 -6.36 -6.22 3.22
CA SER A 149 -5.85 -6.72 1.95
C SER A 149 -6.64 -7.96 1.56
N MET A 150 -7.13 -7.98 0.32
CA MET A 150 -7.95 -9.08 -0.20
C MET A 150 -7.34 -9.63 -1.49
N ASN A 151 -7.59 -10.91 -1.75
CA ASN A 151 -7.32 -11.46 -3.08
C ASN A 151 -8.39 -10.97 -4.07
N PRO A 152 -8.06 -10.87 -5.37
CA PRO A 152 -9.04 -10.45 -6.39
C PRO A 152 -10.32 -11.31 -6.41
N ALA A 153 -10.23 -12.59 -6.01
CA ALA A 153 -11.38 -13.49 -5.94
C ALA A 153 -12.37 -13.16 -4.82
N GLU A 154 -11.90 -12.47 -3.77
CA GLU A 154 -12.67 -12.12 -2.56
C GLU A 154 -13.04 -10.63 -2.52
N GLU A 155 -12.41 -9.83 -3.41
CA GLU A 155 -12.52 -8.38 -3.47
C GLU A 155 -13.95 -7.88 -3.70
N ALA A 156 -14.71 -8.53 -4.58
CA ALA A 156 -16.03 -8.06 -4.98
C ALA A 156 -17.02 -8.01 -3.80
N ASN A 157 -17.11 -9.10 -3.03
CA ASN A 157 -18.03 -9.18 -1.89
C ASN A 157 -17.64 -8.16 -0.83
N PHE A 158 -16.35 -8.10 -0.47
CA PHE A 158 -15.85 -7.13 0.50
C PHE A 158 -16.10 -5.69 0.08
N PHE A 159 -15.90 -5.38 -1.21
CA PHE A 159 -16.12 -4.05 -1.75
C PHE A 159 -17.59 -3.63 -1.63
N PHE A 160 -18.52 -4.49 -2.04
CA PHE A 160 -19.95 -4.20 -1.94
C PHE A 160 -20.44 -4.11 -0.49
N ASP A 161 -19.98 -5.01 0.39
CA ASP A 161 -20.30 -4.96 1.82
C ASP A 161 -19.80 -3.65 2.46
N SER A 162 -18.61 -3.20 2.08
CA SER A 162 -18.02 -1.94 2.56
C SER A 162 -18.79 -0.72 2.05
N LEU A 163 -19.26 -0.75 0.81
CA LEU A 163 -20.11 0.31 0.26
C LEU A 163 -21.46 0.39 0.97
N GLU A 164 -22.08 -0.76 1.29
CA GLU A 164 -23.33 -0.80 2.03
C GLU A 164 -23.17 -0.23 3.45
N ALA A 165 -22.06 -0.57 4.12
CA ALA A 165 -21.73 0.00 5.42
C ALA A 165 -21.54 1.52 5.36
N LEU A 166 -20.88 2.05 4.32
CA LEU A 166 -20.70 3.48 4.12
C LEU A 166 -21.98 4.22 3.73
N ALA A 167 -22.89 3.58 3.00
CA ALA A 167 -24.20 4.15 2.68
C ALA A 167 -25.13 4.20 3.90
N SER A 168 -24.86 3.38 4.91
CA SER A 168 -25.65 3.25 6.14
C SER A 168 -25.11 4.06 7.32
N ALA A 169 -23.92 4.67 7.16
CA ALA A 169 -23.23 5.50 8.16
C ALA A 169 -23.50 6.99 7.92
#